data_AF-A0A844M9E2-F1
#
_entry.id   AF-A0A844M9E2-F1
#
_cell.length_a   1.000
_cell.length_b   1.000
_cell.length_c   1.000
_cell.angle_alpha   90.00
_cell.angle_beta   90.00
_cell.angle_gamma   90.00
#
_symmetry.space_group_name_H-M   'P 1'
#
loop_
_entity.id
_entity.type
_entity.pdbx_description
1 polymer ?
#
loop_
_entity_poly.entity_id
_entity_poly.type
_entity_poly.pdbx_seq_one_letter_code
_entity_poly.pdbx_strand_id
1 'polypeptide(L)'
;MTSISSAPFSPEEIADEGLKPEEYEEIVRRLGRHPNKAELGMFGVMWSEHCCYKNSRPLLKQFPTTGQRILVGPGENAGVVDLDNGLQLAFKIESHNHPSAIEPFQGAATGVGGILRDIFTMGARPIAVLNSLRFGSLEDAKTQRLFSGVVAGIAHYGNSVGVPTVGGEVYFDPAYSDNPLVNVMALGLMETPEIVKSGASGIGNPVLYVGSTTGRDGMGGASFASAELSEESMDDRPAVQVGDPFLEKSLIEACLEAFKTGAVVAAQDMGAAGITCSTSEMAAKGGVGIEFDLDKIPVRETGMVPYEYLLSESQERMLFVAHKGREQELIDIFHRWGLQAVVAGTVIAEPTVRILFQGEVAAEIPARALAENTPLYHRELLAEPPEYAQKAWEWTQTSLPTCTAAGIEIQGQFYTWSDILLTLLDTPTVASKHWVYRQYDHQVQNNTVLLPGGADAAVVRLRPQEEGERGNSVPPLGIRGQG
;
A
#
# COMPACT_ATOMS: atom_id res chain seq x y z
N MET A 1 -16.67 38.99 -3.65
CA MET A 1 -15.21 38.77 -3.68
C MET A 1 -14.61 39.49 -2.49
N THR A 2 -14.71 38.88 -1.31
CA THR A 2 -13.97 39.33 -0.14
C THR A 2 -12.55 38.82 -0.33
N SER A 3 -11.63 39.75 -0.63
CA SER A 3 -10.20 39.46 -0.61
C SER A 3 -9.85 38.94 0.76
N ILE A 4 -9.64 37.63 0.86
CA ILE A 4 -9.13 37.05 2.08
C ILE A 4 -7.73 37.65 2.27
N SER A 5 -7.47 38.11 3.49
CA SER A 5 -6.29 38.85 3.91
C SER A 5 -4.98 38.16 3.49
N SER A 6 -3.86 38.89 3.60
CA SER A 6 -2.51 38.37 3.39
C SER A 6 -2.36 36.99 4.05
N ALA A 7 -1.88 36.00 3.29
CA ALA A 7 -1.67 34.64 3.79
C ALA A 7 -0.89 34.68 5.13
N PRO A 8 -1.37 33.99 6.19
CA PRO A 8 -0.66 33.90 7.46
C PRO A 8 0.63 33.06 7.37
N PHE A 9 0.78 32.30 6.28
CA PHE A 9 2.01 31.59 5.94
C PHE A 9 2.72 32.29 4.79
N SER A 10 4.04 32.31 4.87
CA SER A 10 4.91 32.75 3.78
C SER A 10 4.82 31.79 2.59
N PRO A 11 5.21 32.25 1.37
CA PRO A 11 5.33 31.36 0.21
C PRO A 11 6.27 30.17 0.44
N GLU A 12 7.31 30.35 1.26
CA GLU A 12 8.25 29.31 1.66
C GLU A 12 7.55 28.24 2.52
N GLU A 13 6.84 28.64 3.58
CA GLU A 13 6.08 27.71 4.43
C GLU A 13 5.00 26.92 3.68
N ILE A 14 4.42 27.50 2.63
CA ILE A 14 3.44 26.81 1.77
C ILE A 14 4.15 25.78 0.87
N ALA A 15 5.29 26.16 0.29
CA ALA A 15 6.08 25.29 -0.57
C ALA A 15 6.68 24.11 0.20
N ASP A 16 7.09 24.32 1.46
CA ASP A 16 7.62 23.27 2.35
C ASP A 16 6.61 22.13 2.58
N GLU A 17 5.31 22.44 2.51
CA GLU A 17 4.23 21.44 2.62
C GLU A 17 3.89 20.78 1.28
N GLY A 18 4.66 21.08 0.21
CA GLY A 18 4.43 20.54 -1.13
C GLY A 18 3.20 21.14 -1.84
N LEU A 19 2.68 22.27 -1.35
CA LEU A 19 1.51 22.94 -1.90
C LEU A 19 1.91 24.06 -2.86
N LYS A 20 1.14 24.21 -3.93
CA LYS A 20 1.25 25.38 -4.82
C LYS A 20 0.48 26.58 -4.26
N PRO A 21 0.83 27.82 -4.64
CA PRO A 21 0.07 29.01 -4.26
C PRO A 21 -1.43 28.90 -4.59
N GLU A 22 -1.78 28.35 -5.76
CA GLU A 22 -3.18 28.19 -6.18
C GLU A 22 -3.91 27.10 -5.38
N GLU A 23 -3.19 26.06 -4.95
CA GLU A 23 -3.71 25.03 -4.04
C GLU A 23 -3.99 25.65 -2.66
N TYR A 24 -3.12 26.53 -2.16
CA TYR A 24 -3.38 27.26 -0.90
C TYR A 24 -4.61 28.16 -0.99
N GLU A 25 -4.77 28.93 -2.06
CA GLU A 25 -5.98 29.75 -2.27
C GLU A 25 -7.26 28.92 -2.29
N GLU A 26 -7.21 27.72 -2.89
CA GLU A 26 -8.30 26.75 -2.87
C GLU A 26 -8.62 26.27 -1.45
N ILE A 27 -7.61 25.95 -0.64
CA ILE A 27 -7.77 25.55 0.77
C ILE A 27 -8.50 26.65 1.54
N VAL A 28 -8.02 27.88 1.45
CA VAL A 28 -8.60 29.03 2.16
C VAL A 28 -10.06 29.24 1.74
N ARG A 29 -10.36 29.09 0.45
CA ARG A 29 -11.73 29.21 -0.06
C ARG A 29 -12.67 28.14 0.48
N ARG A 30 -12.18 26.90 0.61
CA ARG A 30 -12.96 25.76 1.14
C ARG A 30 -13.23 25.85 2.62
N LEU A 31 -12.24 26.32 3.38
CA LEU A 31 -12.37 26.49 4.82
C LEU A 31 -13.14 27.78 5.17
N GLY A 32 -13.18 28.77 4.26
CA GLY A 32 -13.70 30.11 4.54
C GLY A 32 -12.82 30.93 5.49
N ARG A 33 -11.62 30.41 5.80
CA ARG A 33 -10.61 30.98 6.69
C ARG A 33 -9.25 30.42 6.29
N HIS A 34 -8.18 31.00 6.82
CA HIS A 34 -6.87 30.37 6.68
C HIS A 34 -6.77 29.10 7.53
N PRO A 35 -6.07 28.05 7.04
CA PRO A 35 -5.75 26.88 7.85
C PRO A 35 -4.78 27.26 8.98
N ASN A 36 -4.75 26.49 10.06
CA ASN A 36 -3.64 26.51 11.00
C ASN A 36 -2.50 25.59 10.54
N LYS A 37 -1.38 25.50 11.27
CA LYS A 37 -0.21 24.69 10.86
C LYS A 37 -0.53 23.20 10.71
N ALA A 38 -1.32 22.64 11.63
CA ALA A 38 -1.73 21.23 11.55
C ALA A 38 -2.60 20.98 10.31
N GLU A 39 -3.59 21.84 10.07
CA GLU A 39 -4.47 21.75 8.91
C GLU A 39 -3.71 21.95 7.59
N LEU A 40 -2.74 22.87 7.54
CA LEU A 40 -1.89 23.07 6.38
C LEU A 40 -1.11 21.79 6.05
N GLY A 41 -0.50 21.18 7.06
CA GLY A 41 0.21 19.90 6.92
C GLY A 41 -0.72 18.78 6.44
N MET A 42 -1.93 18.68 7.01
CA MET A 42 -2.94 17.71 6.57
C MET A 42 -3.26 17.87 5.07
N PHE A 43 -3.44 19.11 4.60
CA PHE A 43 -3.64 19.37 3.17
C PHE A 43 -2.40 19.05 2.33
N GLY A 44 -1.20 19.41 2.81
CA GLY A 44 0.06 19.14 2.11
C GLY A 44 0.24 17.67 1.76
N VAL A 45 0.10 16.80 2.75
CA VAL A 45 0.23 15.35 2.52
C VAL A 45 -0.95 14.77 1.75
N MET A 46 -2.19 15.18 2.07
CA MET A 46 -3.37 14.63 1.41
C MET A 46 -3.45 15.04 -0.04
N TRP A 47 -3.01 16.25 -0.42
CA TRP A 47 -3.00 16.72 -1.80
C TRP A 47 -1.69 16.45 -2.55
N SER A 48 -0.80 15.60 -2.01
CA SER A 48 0.38 15.09 -2.73
C SER A 48 -0.03 14.24 -3.95
N GLU A 49 0.90 14.03 -4.91
CA GLU A 49 0.62 13.12 -6.03
C GLU A 49 0.40 11.69 -5.53
N HIS A 50 1.15 11.28 -4.52
CA HIS A 50 1.07 9.96 -3.90
C HIS A 50 -0.33 9.63 -3.37
N CYS A 51 -0.97 10.57 -2.65
CA CYS A 51 -2.29 10.35 -2.06
C CYS A 51 -3.43 10.63 -3.04
N CYS A 52 -3.34 11.70 -3.84
CA CYS A 52 -4.47 12.17 -4.66
C CYS A 52 -4.48 11.70 -6.10
N TYR A 53 -3.34 11.23 -6.62
CA TYR A 53 -3.20 10.86 -8.02
C TYR A 53 -3.61 12.03 -8.95
N LYS A 54 -3.13 13.25 -8.68
CA LYS A 54 -3.61 14.51 -9.30
C LYS A 54 -3.51 14.46 -10.82
N ASN A 55 -2.49 13.79 -11.36
CA ASN A 55 -2.25 13.68 -12.80
C ASN A 55 -2.84 12.39 -13.40
N SER A 56 -2.80 11.29 -12.65
CA SER A 56 -3.15 9.96 -13.15
C SER A 56 -4.63 9.61 -12.99
N ARG A 57 -5.31 10.09 -11.95
CA ARG A 57 -6.74 9.77 -11.68
C ARG A 57 -7.67 10.07 -12.88
N PRO A 58 -7.53 11.17 -13.64
CA PRO A 58 -8.35 11.40 -14.83
C PRO A 58 -8.14 10.35 -15.95
N LEU A 59 -6.93 9.81 -16.07
CA LEU A 59 -6.60 8.77 -17.04
C LEU A 59 -7.08 7.40 -16.58
N LEU A 60 -6.85 7.08 -15.30
CA LEU A 60 -7.23 5.79 -14.70
C LEU A 60 -8.75 5.55 -14.70
N LYS A 61 -9.56 6.62 -14.63
CA LYS A 61 -11.03 6.55 -14.76
C LYS A 61 -11.53 5.98 -16.09
N GLN A 62 -10.66 5.86 -17.10
CA GLN A 62 -11.00 5.32 -18.42
C GLN A 62 -10.93 3.78 -18.47
N PHE A 63 -10.34 3.12 -17.46
CA PHE A 63 -10.29 1.66 -17.40
C PHE A 63 -11.66 1.06 -17.08
N PRO A 64 -12.00 -0.12 -17.64
CA PRO A 64 -13.19 -0.86 -17.23
C PRO A 64 -13.02 -1.39 -15.79
N THR A 65 -14.00 -1.12 -14.93
CA THR A 65 -13.96 -1.47 -13.49
C THR A 65 -15.05 -2.46 -13.07
N THR A 66 -15.84 -2.96 -14.01
CA THR A 66 -16.95 -3.89 -13.73
C THR A 66 -16.73 -5.22 -14.46
N GLY A 67 -17.20 -6.30 -13.85
CA GLY A 67 -17.05 -7.65 -14.37
C GLY A 67 -17.82 -8.65 -13.50
N GLN A 68 -18.16 -9.82 -14.06
CA GLN A 68 -19.03 -10.80 -13.40
C GLN A 68 -18.50 -11.29 -12.04
N ARG A 69 -17.16 -11.37 -11.91
CA ARG A 69 -16.50 -11.85 -10.69
C ARG A 69 -15.98 -10.71 -9.80
N ILE A 70 -16.19 -9.45 -10.17
CA ILE A 70 -15.69 -8.31 -9.37
C ILE A 70 -16.70 -8.03 -8.25
N LEU A 71 -16.28 -8.28 -7.00
CA LEU A 71 -17.06 -7.97 -5.80
C LEU A 71 -16.74 -6.56 -5.29
N VAL A 72 -15.46 -6.18 -5.34
CA VAL A 72 -14.96 -4.84 -5.00
C VAL A 72 -13.99 -4.40 -6.09
N GLY A 73 -14.31 -3.29 -6.74
CA GLY A 73 -13.44 -2.62 -7.71
C GLY A 73 -12.59 -1.52 -7.06
N PRO A 74 -11.99 -0.62 -7.86
CA PRO A 74 -11.23 0.51 -7.32
C PRO A 74 -12.06 1.40 -6.38
N GLY A 75 -11.48 1.76 -5.22
CA GLY A 75 -12.10 2.65 -4.23
C GLY A 75 -11.95 2.19 -2.77
N GLU A 76 -11.70 0.90 -2.56
CA GLU A 76 -11.31 0.33 -1.26
C GLU A 76 -9.82 -0.06 -1.25
N ASN A 77 -9.31 -0.52 -0.11
CA ASN A 77 -7.89 -0.82 0.06
C ASN A 77 -7.40 -1.98 -0.79
N ALA A 78 -8.27 -2.90 -1.22
CA ALA A 78 -7.92 -3.92 -2.21
C ALA A 78 -9.10 -4.30 -3.12
N GLY A 79 -8.78 -4.82 -4.30
CA GLY A 79 -9.79 -5.42 -5.18
C GLY A 79 -10.19 -6.80 -4.65
N VAL A 80 -11.47 -7.14 -4.72
CA VAL A 80 -11.99 -8.45 -4.29
C VAL A 80 -12.73 -9.12 -5.43
N VAL A 81 -12.39 -10.38 -5.68
CA VAL A 81 -13.02 -11.22 -6.71
C VAL A 81 -13.64 -12.49 -6.14
N ASP A 82 -14.72 -12.94 -6.77
CA ASP A 82 -15.35 -14.22 -6.49
C ASP A 82 -14.57 -15.36 -7.17
N LEU A 83 -14.19 -16.37 -6.38
CA LEU A 83 -13.53 -17.60 -6.84
C LEU A 83 -14.52 -18.77 -7.01
N ASP A 84 -15.83 -18.49 -6.97
CA ASP A 84 -16.92 -19.46 -6.88
C ASP A 84 -16.91 -20.25 -5.55
N ASN A 85 -17.93 -21.07 -5.32
CA ASN A 85 -18.09 -21.92 -4.13
C ASN A 85 -18.05 -21.15 -2.80
N GLY A 86 -18.42 -19.87 -2.81
CA GLY A 86 -18.41 -19.01 -1.64
C GLY A 86 -17.03 -18.54 -1.19
N LEU A 87 -15.98 -18.75 -2.01
CA LEU A 87 -14.64 -18.26 -1.76
C LEU A 87 -14.42 -16.90 -2.42
N GLN A 88 -13.77 -16.00 -1.71
CA GLN A 88 -13.48 -14.65 -2.19
C GLN A 88 -12.00 -14.35 -1.96
N LEU A 89 -11.38 -13.68 -2.93
CA LEU A 89 -9.96 -13.36 -2.94
C LEU A 89 -9.76 -11.85 -3.03
N ALA A 90 -9.08 -11.29 -2.03
CA ALA A 90 -8.57 -9.93 -2.06
C ALA A 90 -7.16 -9.93 -2.68
N PHE A 91 -6.87 -8.92 -3.51
CA PHE A 91 -5.52 -8.70 -4.05
C PHE A 91 -5.27 -7.22 -4.35
N LYS A 92 -4.02 -6.80 -4.20
CA LYS A 92 -3.53 -5.47 -4.57
C LYS A 92 -2.04 -5.59 -4.91
N ILE A 93 -1.54 -4.60 -5.64
CA ILE A 93 -0.11 -4.36 -5.84
C ILE A 93 0.22 -2.92 -5.44
N GLU A 94 1.35 -2.73 -4.77
CA GLU A 94 1.88 -1.43 -4.37
C GLU A 94 3.33 -1.27 -4.81
N SER A 95 3.83 -0.03 -4.78
CA SER A 95 5.21 0.32 -5.08
C SER A 95 5.87 1.02 -3.90
N HIS A 96 7.16 0.75 -3.69
CA HIS A 96 7.99 1.40 -2.68
C HIS A 96 9.35 1.83 -3.27
N ASN A 97 9.29 2.40 -4.47
CA ASN A 97 10.47 2.72 -5.30
C ASN A 97 11.43 3.69 -4.61
N HIS A 98 10.92 4.84 -4.18
CA HIS A 98 11.73 5.94 -3.66
C HIS A 98 12.41 5.58 -2.32
N PRO A 99 11.70 5.03 -1.31
CA PRO A 99 12.36 4.51 -0.11
C PRO A 99 13.39 3.42 -0.40
N SER A 100 13.08 2.50 -1.34
CA SER A 100 14.00 1.41 -1.70
C SER A 100 15.25 1.87 -2.45
N ALA A 101 15.22 3.03 -3.11
CA ALA A 101 16.40 3.61 -3.76
C ALA A 101 17.42 4.13 -2.73
N ILE A 102 16.95 4.55 -1.55
CA ILE A 102 17.77 5.17 -0.49
C ILE A 102 18.16 4.14 0.57
N GLU A 103 17.18 3.42 1.10
CA GLU A 103 17.33 2.35 2.09
C GLU A 103 16.66 1.08 1.54
N PRO A 104 17.39 0.25 0.77
CA PRO A 104 16.80 -0.84 0.00
C PRO A 104 16.21 -1.95 0.87
N PHE A 105 16.75 -2.18 2.06
CA PHE A 105 16.22 -3.23 2.95
C PHE A 105 14.91 -2.78 3.55
N GLN A 106 14.90 -1.60 4.16
CA GLN A 106 13.74 -1.07 4.88
C GLN A 106 12.63 -0.68 3.92
N GLY A 107 12.95 0.01 2.82
CA GLY A 107 11.95 0.37 1.81
C GLY A 107 11.24 -0.84 1.21
N ALA A 108 11.95 -1.94 0.98
CA ALA A 108 11.32 -3.16 0.47
C ALA A 108 10.51 -3.88 1.57
N ALA A 109 11.01 -3.90 2.80
CA ALA A 109 10.35 -4.53 3.94
C ALA A 109 9.02 -3.83 4.29
N THR A 110 9.00 -2.50 4.37
CA THR A 110 7.78 -1.72 4.61
C THR A 110 6.81 -1.81 3.44
N GLY A 111 7.31 -1.96 2.20
CA GLY A 111 6.48 -2.25 1.04
C GLY A 111 5.71 -3.58 1.16
N VAL A 112 6.32 -4.62 1.76
CA VAL A 112 5.62 -5.88 2.08
C VAL A 112 4.62 -5.67 3.23
N GLY A 113 5.00 -4.94 4.27
CA GLY A 113 4.09 -4.65 5.39
C GLY A 113 2.83 -3.90 4.96
N GLY A 114 2.99 -2.82 4.18
CA GLY A 114 1.89 -2.02 3.63
C GLY A 114 0.91 -2.85 2.81
N ILE A 115 1.42 -3.62 1.84
CA ILE A 115 0.53 -4.42 1.00
C ILE A 115 -0.19 -5.53 1.78
N LEU A 116 0.43 -6.09 2.82
CA LEU A 116 -0.26 -7.04 3.69
C LEU A 116 -1.41 -6.37 4.45
N ARG A 117 -1.18 -5.14 4.96
CA ARG A 117 -2.22 -4.33 5.64
C ARG A 117 -3.41 -4.04 4.75
N ASP A 118 -3.20 -3.69 3.50
CA ASP A 118 -4.31 -3.51 2.55
C ASP A 118 -5.19 -4.74 2.46
N ILE A 119 -4.57 -5.93 2.38
CA ILE A 119 -5.28 -7.19 2.20
C ILE A 119 -6.10 -7.54 3.44
N PHE A 120 -5.49 -7.51 4.63
CA PHE A 120 -6.23 -7.93 5.82
C PHE A 120 -7.21 -6.88 6.32
N THR A 121 -7.05 -5.60 5.97
CA THR A 121 -8.06 -4.57 6.25
C THR A 121 -9.40 -4.87 5.57
N MET A 122 -9.39 -5.57 4.44
CA MET A 122 -10.60 -6.07 3.80
C MET A 122 -11.28 -7.23 4.55
N GLY A 123 -10.63 -7.80 5.57
CA GLY A 123 -11.04 -9.05 6.23
C GLY A 123 -10.46 -10.32 5.58
N ALA A 124 -9.43 -10.18 4.74
CA ALA A 124 -8.80 -11.30 4.05
C ALA A 124 -7.50 -11.74 4.72
N ARG A 125 -7.35 -13.03 5.03
CA ARG A 125 -6.09 -13.58 5.52
C ARG A 125 -5.06 -13.60 4.39
N PRO A 126 -3.90 -12.95 4.51
CA PRO A 126 -2.85 -13.03 3.50
C PRO A 126 -2.31 -14.46 3.35
N ILE A 127 -2.26 -14.95 2.10
CA ILE A 127 -1.85 -16.31 1.76
C ILE A 127 -0.62 -16.36 0.85
N ALA A 128 -0.30 -15.27 0.15
CA ALA A 128 0.79 -15.22 -0.79
C ALA A 128 1.23 -13.79 -1.09
N VAL A 129 2.53 -13.61 -1.31
CA VAL A 129 3.17 -12.39 -1.80
C VAL A 129 3.87 -12.67 -3.14
N LEU A 130 3.90 -11.68 -4.02
CA LEU A 130 4.72 -11.67 -5.23
C LEU A 130 5.45 -10.33 -5.34
N ASN A 131 6.59 -10.32 -6.02
CA ASN A 131 7.34 -9.08 -6.27
C ASN A 131 7.45 -8.77 -7.78
N SER A 132 7.53 -7.50 -8.13
CA SER A 132 7.95 -7.05 -9.45
C SER A 132 9.08 -6.04 -9.29
N LEU A 133 10.28 -6.47 -9.67
CA LEU A 133 11.52 -5.73 -9.40
C LEU A 133 12.21 -5.32 -10.70
N ARG A 134 12.69 -4.08 -10.76
CA ARG A 134 13.48 -3.53 -11.87
C ARG A 134 14.73 -2.83 -11.34
N PHE A 135 15.89 -3.14 -11.88
CA PHE A 135 17.18 -2.58 -11.45
C PHE A 135 18.09 -2.26 -12.63
N GLY A 136 19.15 -1.48 -12.37
CA GLY A 136 20.23 -1.18 -13.31
C GLY A 136 21.07 -2.40 -13.73
N SER A 137 22.27 -2.15 -14.26
CA SER A 137 23.22 -3.23 -14.58
C SER A 137 23.79 -3.87 -13.32
N LEU A 138 23.83 -5.22 -13.27
CA LEU A 138 24.51 -5.94 -12.17
C LEU A 138 26.03 -5.78 -12.18
N GLU A 139 26.63 -5.18 -13.20
CA GLU A 139 28.06 -4.82 -13.20
C GLU A 139 28.34 -3.63 -12.26
N ASP A 140 27.32 -2.85 -11.92
CA ASP A 140 27.42 -1.72 -11.01
C ASP A 140 27.22 -2.14 -9.55
N ALA A 141 28.16 -1.73 -8.70
CA ALA A 141 28.14 -2.00 -7.27
C ALA A 141 26.94 -1.36 -6.55
N LYS A 142 26.48 -0.18 -6.98
CA LYS A 142 25.27 0.46 -6.41
C LYS A 142 24.06 -0.42 -6.69
N THR A 143 23.89 -0.87 -7.93
CA THR A 143 22.82 -1.78 -8.33
C THR A 143 22.87 -3.10 -7.55
N GLN A 144 24.05 -3.72 -7.39
CA GLN A 144 24.19 -4.94 -6.57
C GLN A 144 23.74 -4.73 -5.11
N ARG A 145 24.07 -3.57 -4.52
CA ARG A 145 23.63 -3.19 -3.17
C ARG A 145 22.12 -3.04 -3.09
N LEU A 146 21.50 -2.34 -4.05
CA LEU A 146 20.05 -2.16 -4.11
C LEU A 146 19.33 -3.49 -4.24
N PHE A 147 19.72 -4.31 -5.23
CA PHE A 147 19.12 -5.61 -5.46
C PHE A 147 19.24 -6.54 -4.24
N SER A 148 20.43 -6.58 -3.61
CA SER A 148 20.65 -7.40 -2.42
C SER A 148 19.83 -6.93 -1.22
N GLY A 149 19.75 -5.61 -0.99
CA GLY A 149 18.97 -5.04 0.09
C GLY A 149 17.48 -5.29 -0.08
N VAL A 150 16.94 -5.05 -1.28
CA VAL A 150 15.50 -5.23 -1.58
C VAL A 150 15.08 -6.69 -1.41
N VAL A 151 15.85 -7.63 -1.97
CA VAL A 151 15.54 -9.06 -1.83
C VAL A 151 15.61 -9.49 -0.36
N ALA A 152 16.60 -9.00 0.39
CA ALA A 152 16.71 -9.29 1.82
C ALA A 152 15.57 -8.68 2.65
N GLY A 153 15.10 -7.47 2.32
CA GLY A 153 13.97 -6.81 2.96
C GLY A 153 12.64 -7.56 2.74
N ILE A 154 12.37 -7.94 1.48
CA ILE A 154 11.18 -8.74 1.14
C ILE A 154 11.21 -10.08 1.87
N ALA A 155 12.37 -10.76 1.85
CA ALA A 155 12.57 -12.02 2.55
C ALA A 155 12.35 -11.85 4.06
N HIS A 156 12.95 -10.83 4.67
CA HIS A 156 12.85 -10.59 6.10
C HIS A 156 11.40 -10.43 6.54
N TYR A 157 10.64 -9.56 5.87
CA TYR A 157 9.28 -9.25 6.29
C TYR A 157 8.34 -10.43 6.03
N GLY A 158 8.31 -10.97 4.80
CA GLY A 158 7.45 -12.09 4.43
C GLY A 158 7.69 -13.35 5.28
N ASN A 159 8.97 -13.70 5.49
CA ASN A 159 9.33 -14.87 6.29
C ASN A 159 8.96 -14.71 7.76
N SER A 160 9.12 -13.50 8.32
CA SER A 160 8.85 -13.23 9.73
C SER A 160 7.35 -13.20 10.02
N VAL A 161 6.54 -12.63 9.14
CA VAL A 161 5.06 -12.66 9.24
C VAL A 161 4.53 -14.08 8.96
N GLY A 162 5.23 -14.88 8.18
CA GLY A 162 4.80 -16.21 7.76
C GLY A 162 3.80 -16.16 6.60
N VAL A 163 4.03 -15.26 5.64
CA VAL A 163 3.31 -15.22 4.37
C VAL A 163 4.31 -15.51 3.24
N PRO A 164 4.12 -16.59 2.48
CA PRO A 164 5.12 -17.02 1.50
C PRO A 164 5.19 -16.07 0.30
N THR A 165 6.40 -15.76 -0.16
CA THR A 165 6.61 -15.09 -1.45
C THR A 165 6.72 -16.15 -2.53
N VAL A 166 5.60 -16.38 -3.23
CA VAL A 166 5.38 -17.54 -4.11
C VAL A 166 5.81 -17.33 -5.56
N GLY A 167 6.23 -16.12 -5.92
CA GLY A 167 6.65 -15.81 -7.27
C GLY A 167 6.97 -14.33 -7.45
N GLY A 168 7.14 -13.94 -8.70
CA GLY A 168 7.46 -12.57 -9.06
C GLY A 168 8.37 -12.49 -10.27
N GLU A 169 8.76 -11.29 -10.62
CA GLU A 169 9.63 -10.99 -11.75
C GLU A 169 10.77 -10.06 -11.34
N VAL A 170 11.93 -10.27 -11.97
CA VAL A 170 13.13 -9.44 -11.77
C VAL A 170 13.74 -9.19 -13.14
N TYR A 171 13.90 -7.92 -13.48
CA TYR A 171 14.43 -7.47 -14.77
C TYR A 171 15.55 -6.46 -14.53
N PHE A 172 16.59 -6.51 -15.35
CA PHE A 172 17.73 -5.60 -15.30
C PHE A 172 17.81 -4.80 -16.61
N ASP A 173 17.87 -3.49 -16.50
CA ASP A 173 18.05 -2.54 -17.61
C ASP A 173 18.78 -1.28 -17.14
N PRO A 174 19.74 -0.73 -17.89
CA PRO A 174 20.38 0.54 -17.57
C PRO A 174 19.41 1.70 -17.28
N ALA A 175 18.20 1.68 -17.87
CA ALA A 175 17.16 2.68 -17.61
C ALA A 175 16.72 2.76 -16.13
N TYR A 176 16.99 1.72 -15.32
CA TYR A 176 16.64 1.67 -13.90
C TYR A 176 17.85 1.86 -12.95
N SER A 177 18.98 2.36 -13.47
CA SER A 177 20.20 2.58 -12.65
C SER A 177 20.03 3.70 -11.61
N ASP A 178 19.22 4.70 -11.95
CA ASP A 178 18.91 5.81 -11.05
C ASP A 178 17.71 5.50 -10.17
N ASN A 179 16.62 5.03 -10.79
CA ASN A 179 15.33 4.78 -10.16
C ASN A 179 14.96 3.29 -10.25
N PRO A 180 15.25 2.47 -9.22
CA PRO A 180 14.78 1.10 -9.19
C PRO A 180 13.25 1.06 -9.04
N LEU A 181 12.61 0.02 -9.58
CA LEU A 181 11.20 -0.25 -9.30
C LEU A 181 11.11 -1.42 -8.33
N VAL A 182 10.38 -1.22 -7.23
CA VAL A 182 10.15 -2.21 -6.19
C VAL A 182 8.65 -2.25 -5.94
N ASN A 183 8.00 -3.18 -6.61
CA ASN A 183 6.58 -3.42 -6.44
C ASN A 183 6.33 -4.75 -5.74
N VAL A 184 5.33 -4.78 -4.86
CA VAL A 184 4.93 -5.97 -4.12
C VAL A 184 3.42 -6.14 -4.27
N MET A 185 3.01 -7.35 -4.60
CA MET A 185 1.62 -7.78 -4.68
C MET A 185 1.33 -8.75 -3.54
N ALA A 186 0.15 -8.67 -2.95
CA ALA A 186 -0.31 -9.67 -2.00
C ALA A 186 -1.70 -10.20 -2.38
N LEU A 187 -1.95 -11.43 -1.96
CA LEU A 187 -3.23 -12.13 -2.12
C LEU A 187 -3.71 -12.57 -0.74
N GLY A 188 -5.00 -12.45 -0.48
CA GLY A 188 -5.62 -12.96 0.73
C GLY A 188 -7.00 -13.57 0.50
N LEU A 189 -7.34 -14.58 1.30
CA LEU A 189 -8.66 -15.21 1.28
C LEU A 189 -9.53 -14.60 2.38
N MET A 190 -10.73 -14.17 2.01
CA MET A 190 -11.73 -13.71 2.97
C MET A 190 -12.06 -14.83 3.97
N GLU A 191 -12.05 -14.55 5.28
CA GLU A 191 -12.50 -15.52 6.30
C GLU A 191 -13.96 -15.33 6.72
N THR A 192 -14.55 -14.20 6.32
CA THR A 192 -15.95 -13.83 6.57
C THR A 192 -16.68 -13.59 5.25
N PRO A 193 -18.00 -13.85 5.19
CA PRO A 193 -18.79 -13.55 4.00
C PRO A 193 -18.95 -12.04 3.76
N GLU A 194 -18.86 -11.24 4.82
CA GLU A 194 -18.91 -9.79 4.78
C GLU A 194 -17.51 -9.23 4.51
N ILE A 195 -17.45 -8.30 3.56
CA ILE A 195 -16.24 -7.55 3.24
C ILE A 195 -16.20 -6.32 4.13
N VAL A 196 -15.12 -6.15 4.88
CA VAL A 196 -14.91 -4.98 5.72
C VAL A 196 -14.64 -3.79 4.80
N LYS A 197 -15.37 -2.70 5.03
CA LYS A 197 -15.24 -1.45 4.28
C LYS A 197 -14.66 -0.36 5.16
N SER A 198 -14.08 0.68 4.56
CA SER A 198 -13.51 1.78 5.36
C SER A 198 -14.48 2.91 5.67
N GLY A 199 -15.63 3.02 5.00
CA GLY A 199 -16.62 4.06 5.27
C GLY A 199 -17.24 3.96 6.67
N ALA A 200 -16.99 4.96 7.53
CA ALA A 200 -17.56 5.03 8.86
C ALA A 200 -19.09 5.19 8.82
N SER A 201 -19.79 4.55 9.76
CA SER A 201 -21.24 4.75 9.89
C SER A 201 -21.71 4.59 11.34
N GLY A 202 -22.95 4.99 11.60
CA GLY A 202 -23.56 4.97 12.93
C GLY A 202 -23.06 6.10 13.83
N ILE A 203 -23.80 7.22 13.83
CA ILE A 203 -23.50 8.37 14.70
C ILE A 203 -23.42 7.91 16.17
N GLY A 204 -22.37 8.34 16.86
CA GLY A 204 -22.09 7.96 18.24
C GLY A 204 -21.34 6.64 18.40
N ASN A 205 -21.01 5.94 17.32
CA ASN A 205 -20.10 4.79 17.37
C ASN A 205 -18.69 5.24 17.78
N PRO A 206 -18.02 4.51 18.68
CA PRO A 206 -16.65 4.81 19.07
C PRO A 206 -15.66 4.54 17.92
N VAL A 207 -14.66 5.41 17.83
CA VAL A 207 -13.53 5.28 16.92
C VAL A 207 -12.31 4.84 17.74
N LEU A 208 -11.74 3.68 17.40
CA LEU A 208 -10.64 3.07 18.11
C LEU A 208 -9.34 3.23 17.31
N TYR A 209 -8.28 3.58 18.01
CA TYR A 209 -6.91 3.42 17.55
C TYR A 209 -6.40 2.07 18.02
N VAL A 210 -5.83 1.27 17.13
CA VAL A 210 -5.25 -0.04 17.47
C VAL A 210 -3.88 -0.24 16.83
N GLY A 211 -3.04 -1.07 17.45
CA GLY A 211 -1.72 -1.46 16.93
C GLY A 211 -0.55 -0.88 17.72
N SER A 212 0.48 -0.40 17.01
CA SER A 212 1.71 0.16 17.59
C SER A 212 1.51 1.55 18.23
N THR A 213 2.57 2.10 18.82
CA THR A 213 2.59 3.48 19.34
C THR A 213 3.01 4.48 18.27
N THR A 214 2.44 5.68 18.34
CA THR A 214 2.77 6.79 17.43
C THR A 214 4.07 7.48 17.86
N GLY A 215 4.93 7.78 16.89
CA GLY A 215 6.17 8.56 17.04
C GLY A 215 6.40 9.47 15.82
N ARG A 216 7.55 10.14 15.73
CA ARG A 216 7.93 11.04 14.63
C ARG A 216 8.51 10.30 13.43
N ASP A 217 7.82 9.26 12.97
CA ASP A 217 8.28 8.44 11.85
C ASP A 217 7.76 8.98 10.52
N GLY A 218 8.66 9.07 9.53
CA GLY A 218 8.31 9.33 8.13
C GLY A 218 7.40 10.53 7.91
N MET A 219 7.52 11.57 8.74
CA MET A 219 6.70 12.78 8.60
C MET A 219 6.96 13.39 7.22
N GLY A 220 5.92 13.47 6.39
CA GLY A 220 6.04 13.93 5.01
C GLY A 220 6.48 12.86 4.00
N GLY A 221 6.49 11.57 4.37
CA GLY A 221 6.85 10.45 3.50
C GLY A 221 6.08 10.42 2.18
N ALA A 222 4.77 10.74 2.20
CA ALA A 222 3.96 10.87 0.99
C ALA A 222 4.44 11.98 0.02
N SER A 223 4.80 13.15 0.56
CA SER A 223 5.33 14.27 -0.22
C SER A 223 6.73 13.94 -0.74
N PHE A 224 7.55 13.30 0.09
CA PHE A 224 8.87 12.79 -0.27
C PHE A 224 8.82 11.76 -1.41
N ALA A 225 7.90 10.80 -1.36
CA ALA A 225 7.69 9.83 -2.44
C ALA A 225 7.20 10.47 -3.75
N SER A 226 6.77 11.74 -3.71
CA SER A 226 6.37 12.53 -4.88
C SER A 226 7.50 13.42 -5.44
N ALA A 227 8.68 13.45 -4.80
CA ALA A 227 9.83 14.26 -5.20
C ALA A 227 10.77 13.51 -6.18
N GLU A 228 11.58 14.27 -6.92
CA GLU A 228 12.62 13.70 -7.80
C GLU A 228 13.81 13.17 -6.98
N LEU A 229 14.35 12.01 -7.37
CA LEU A 229 15.56 11.45 -6.76
C LEU A 229 16.80 12.26 -7.18
N SER A 230 17.56 12.75 -6.20
CA SER A 230 18.83 13.44 -6.38
C SER A 230 19.91 12.86 -5.45
N GLU A 231 21.16 13.31 -5.61
CA GLU A 231 22.22 12.93 -4.66
C GLU A 231 21.93 13.41 -3.22
N GLU A 232 21.20 14.52 -3.07
CA GLU A 232 20.79 15.09 -1.78
C GLU A 232 19.74 14.22 -1.07
N SER A 233 18.95 13.42 -1.81
CA SER A 233 17.95 12.50 -1.23
C SER A 233 18.56 11.42 -0.32
N MET A 234 19.89 11.22 -0.35
CA MET A 234 20.56 10.31 0.57
C MET A 234 20.56 10.80 2.02
N ASP A 235 20.45 12.11 2.24
CA ASP A 235 20.37 12.70 3.58
C ASP A 235 19.00 12.40 4.25
N ASP A 236 18.00 12.00 3.46
CA ASP A 236 16.66 11.63 3.91
C ASP A 236 16.55 10.18 4.39
N ARG A 237 17.66 9.43 4.44
CA ARG A 237 17.67 8.05 4.96
C ARG A 237 16.97 7.88 6.32
N PRO A 238 17.07 8.81 7.29
CA PRO A 238 16.33 8.72 8.56
C PRO A 238 14.80 8.78 8.42
N ALA A 239 14.28 9.30 7.31
CA ALA A 239 12.85 9.34 7.02
C ALA A 239 12.31 7.99 6.52
N VAL A 240 13.19 7.06 6.09
CA VAL A 240 12.77 5.71 5.70
C VAL A 240 12.42 4.91 6.95
N GLN A 241 11.16 4.49 7.01
CA GLN A 241 10.59 3.76 8.13
C GLN A 241 11.19 2.37 8.27
N VAL A 242 11.21 1.86 9.50
CA VAL A 242 11.57 0.48 9.82
C VAL A 242 10.29 -0.26 10.18
N GLY A 243 9.97 -1.31 9.44
CA GLY A 243 8.80 -2.14 9.73
C GLY A 243 9.07 -3.20 10.81
N ASP A 244 8.05 -3.53 11.60
CA ASP A 244 8.11 -4.61 12.60
C ASP A 244 7.19 -5.77 12.17
N PRO A 245 7.72 -6.77 11.43
CA PRO A 245 6.90 -7.88 10.95
C PRO A 245 6.35 -8.77 12.07
N PHE A 246 6.95 -8.75 13.27
CA PHE A 246 6.45 -9.54 14.39
C PHE A 246 5.20 -8.89 14.98
N LEU A 247 5.21 -7.56 15.10
CA LEU A 247 4.04 -6.80 15.52
C LEU A 247 2.93 -6.85 14.46
N GLU A 248 3.27 -6.76 13.18
CA GLU A 248 2.33 -6.91 12.06
C GLU A 248 1.66 -8.28 12.08
N LYS A 249 2.38 -9.35 12.44
CA LYS A 249 1.78 -10.67 12.62
C LYS A 249 0.70 -10.67 13.71
N SER A 250 0.98 -10.06 14.86
CA SER A 250 -0.03 -9.90 15.91
C SER A 250 -1.22 -9.06 15.43
N LEU A 251 -0.97 -7.99 14.66
CA LEU A 251 -2.01 -7.13 14.11
C LEU A 251 -2.93 -7.88 13.13
N ILE A 252 -2.36 -8.68 12.22
CA ILE A 252 -3.11 -9.55 11.31
C ILE A 252 -4.07 -10.44 12.08
N GLU A 253 -3.57 -11.18 13.08
CA GLU A 253 -4.42 -12.12 13.82
C GLU A 253 -5.49 -11.42 14.66
N ALA A 254 -5.15 -10.29 15.30
CA ALA A 254 -6.09 -9.49 16.07
C ALA A 254 -7.21 -8.92 15.18
N CYS A 255 -6.88 -8.39 14.01
CA CYS A 255 -7.86 -7.84 13.07
C CYS A 255 -8.77 -8.93 12.51
N LEU A 256 -8.22 -10.06 12.05
CA LEU A 256 -9.02 -11.17 11.54
C LEU A 256 -9.93 -11.77 12.63
N GLU A 257 -9.48 -11.83 13.88
CA GLU A 257 -10.32 -12.21 15.02
C GLU A 257 -11.41 -11.17 15.28
N ALA A 258 -11.08 -9.88 15.29
CA ALA A 258 -12.02 -8.78 15.48
C ALA A 258 -13.14 -8.79 14.42
N PHE A 259 -12.81 -9.00 13.14
CA PHE A 259 -13.81 -9.01 12.07
C PHE A 259 -14.81 -10.17 12.23
N LYS A 260 -14.37 -11.34 12.71
CA LYS A 260 -15.26 -12.49 12.96
C LYS A 260 -16.32 -12.23 14.02
N THR A 261 -16.11 -11.27 14.92
CA THR A 261 -17.08 -10.92 15.96
C THR A 261 -18.31 -10.17 15.44
N GLY A 262 -18.21 -9.56 14.25
CA GLY A 262 -19.20 -8.61 13.74
C GLY A 262 -19.33 -7.33 14.59
N ALA A 263 -18.38 -7.03 15.47
CA ALA A 263 -18.37 -5.78 16.25
C ALA A 263 -17.83 -4.58 15.44
N VAL A 264 -17.14 -4.85 14.33
CA VAL A 264 -16.49 -3.84 13.49
C VAL A 264 -17.46 -3.32 12.45
N VAL A 265 -17.66 -2.00 12.44
CA VAL A 265 -18.47 -1.27 11.45
C VAL A 265 -17.63 -0.90 10.24
N ALA A 266 -16.42 -0.41 10.50
CA ALA A 266 -15.46 -0.03 9.49
C ALA A 266 -14.04 -0.16 10.03
N ALA A 267 -13.08 -0.40 9.15
CA ALA A 267 -11.67 -0.39 9.47
C ALA A 267 -10.87 0.26 8.35
N GLN A 268 -9.76 0.90 8.72
CA GLN A 268 -8.85 1.55 7.79
C GLN A 268 -7.42 1.39 8.31
N ASP A 269 -6.49 1.08 7.41
CA ASP A 269 -5.07 1.05 7.74
C ASP A 269 -4.50 2.47 7.85
N MET A 270 -3.44 2.62 8.64
CA MET A 270 -2.73 3.89 8.79
C MET A 270 -1.37 3.82 8.09
N GLY A 271 -1.37 4.06 6.78
CA GLY A 271 -0.16 4.20 5.96
C GLY A 271 0.27 5.66 5.79
N ALA A 272 0.40 6.10 4.54
CA ALA A 272 0.73 7.47 4.16
C ALA A 272 -0.24 8.48 4.81
N ALA A 273 0.30 9.56 5.37
CA ALA A 273 -0.46 10.56 6.12
C ALA A 273 -1.24 10.05 7.36
N GLY A 274 -1.01 8.80 7.80
CA GLY A 274 -1.43 8.25 9.09
C GLY A 274 -2.88 8.59 9.52
N ILE A 275 -3.01 9.26 10.67
CA ILE A 275 -4.31 9.63 11.28
C ILE A 275 -5.09 10.56 10.34
N THR A 276 -4.40 11.47 9.64
CA THR A 276 -5.04 12.41 8.70
C THR A 276 -5.79 11.67 7.59
N CYS A 277 -5.10 10.75 6.90
CA CYS A 277 -5.71 9.98 5.83
C CYS A 277 -6.84 9.11 6.37
N SER A 278 -6.57 8.33 7.42
CA SER A 278 -7.55 7.39 7.96
C SER A 278 -8.84 8.07 8.40
N THR A 279 -8.75 9.13 9.21
CA THR A 279 -9.95 9.84 9.70
C THR A 279 -10.72 10.52 8.57
N SER A 280 -10.03 11.13 7.61
CA SER A 280 -10.68 11.85 6.51
C SER A 280 -11.33 10.93 5.48
N GLU A 281 -10.67 9.83 5.10
CA GLU A 281 -11.23 8.86 4.17
C GLU A 281 -12.42 8.10 4.77
N MET A 282 -12.29 7.64 6.02
CA MET A 282 -13.39 6.95 6.70
C MET A 282 -14.62 7.83 6.81
N ALA A 283 -14.43 9.10 7.19
CA ALA A 283 -15.50 10.09 7.28
C ALA A 283 -16.14 10.39 5.91
N ALA A 284 -15.31 10.65 4.89
CA ALA A 284 -15.79 11.02 3.54
C ALA A 284 -16.59 9.88 2.89
N LYS A 285 -16.03 8.65 2.88
CA LYS A 285 -16.70 7.45 2.35
C LYS A 285 -18.00 7.13 3.09
N GLY A 286 -18.04 7.40 4.39
CA GLY A 286 -19.21 7.22 5.24
C GLY A 286 -20.29 8.31 5.10
N GLY A 287 -19.94 9.48 4.56
CA GLY A 287 -20.82 10.65 4.55
C GLY A 287 -21.10 11.20 5.97
N VAL A 288 -20.19 10.98 6.91
CA VAL A 288 -20.26 11.37 8.33
C VAL A 288 -19.01 12.18 8.71
N GLY A 289 -18.91 12.62 9.97
CA GLY A 289 -17.67 13.16 10.52
C GLY A 289 -17.03 12.26 11.57
N ILE A 290 -15.83 12.62 11.96
CA ILE A 290 -15.09 11.99 13.05
C ILE A 290 -14.56 13.08 13.97
N GLU A 291 -14.89 12.98 15.25
CA GLU A 291 -14.19 13.72 16.31
C GLU A 291 -13.15 12.79 16.93
N PHE A 292 -11.89 13.24 17.00
CA PHE A 292 -10.76 12.41 17.38
C PHE A 292 -9.83 13.15 18.34
N ASP A 293 -9.49 12.52 19.46
CA ASP A 293 -8.73 13.11 20.56
C ASP A 293 -7.31 12.55 20.61
N LEU A 294 -6.33 13.41 20.31
CA LEU A 294 -4.93 13.06 20.25
C LEU A 294 -4.34 12.74 21.62
N ASP A 295 -4.90 13.25 22.72
CA ASP A 295 -4.39 13.00 24.08
C ASP A 295 -4.58 11.53 24.50
N LYS A 296 -5.46 10.81 23.81
CA LYS A 296 -5.72 9.39 24.07
C LYS A 296 -4.79 8.46 23.31
N ILE A 297 -4.02 8.99 22.36
CA ILE A 297 -3.22 8.16 21.45
C ILE A 297 -1.98 7.61 22.17
N PRO A 298 -1.72 6.29 22.09
CA PRO A 298 -0.49 5.71 22.61
C PRO A 298 0.71 6.29 21.87
N VAL A 299 1.61 6.95 22.59
CA VAL A 299 2.85 7.55 22.05
C VAL A 299 4.08 7.01 22.73
N ARG A 300 5.18 7.00 21.99
CA ARG A 300 6.51 6.63 22.52
C ARG A 300 7.47 7.81 22.63
N GLU A 301 7.09 8.97 22.11
CA GLU A 301 7.86 10.20 22.19
C GLU A 301 7.10 11.28 22.96
N THR A 302 7.81 11.99 23.83
CA THR A 302 7.22 13.07 24.63
C THR A 302 7.16 14.38 23.87
N GLY A 303 6.18 15.24 24.19
CA GLY A 303 6.10 16.59 23.65
C GLY A 303 5.70 16.66 22.18
N MET A 304 5.05 15.61 21.67
CA MET A 304 4.50 15.63 20.31
C MET A 304 3.42 16.71 20.17
N VAL A 305 3.43 17.42 19.05
CA VAL A 305 2.43 18.45 18.71
C VAL A 305 1.41 17.91 17.70
N PRO A 306 0.21 18.51 17.54
CA PRO A 306 -0.82 17.99 16.64
C PRO A 306 -0.34 17.70 15.22
N TYR A 307 0.52 18.56 14.67
CA TYR A 307 1.15 18.36 13.36
C TYR A 307 1.88 17.01 13.27
N GLU A 308 2.66 16.65 14.29
CA GLU A 308 3.45 15.42 14.31
C GLU A 308 2.58 14.18 14.50
N TYR A 309 1.54 14.25 15.34
CA TYR A 309 0.56 13.16 15.45
C TYR A 309 -0.13 12.85 14.13
N LEU A 310 -0.61 13.91 13.47
CA LEU A 310 -1.45 13.81 12.29
C LEU A 310 -0.69 13.34 11.06
N LEU A 311 0.61 13.67 10.97
CA LEU A 311 1.48 13.34 9.83
C LEU A 311 2.43 12.19 10.09
N SER A 312 2.44 11.65 11.31
CA SER A 312 3.20 10.45 11.64
C SER A 312 2.76 9.28 10.77
N GLU A 313 3.73 8.64 10.13
CA GLU A 313 3.58 7.43 9.34
C GLU A 313 4.18 6.22 10.08
N SER A 314 4.15 6.23 11.43
CA SER A 314 4.48 5.04 12.23
C SER A 314 3.73 3.81 11.73
N GLN A 315 4.43 2.69 11.63
CA GLN A 315 3.92 1.45 11.03
C GLN A 315 3.04 0.63 11.99
N GLU A 316 2.38 -0.40 11.46
CA GLU A 316 1.56 -1.35 12.22
C GLU A 316 0.43 -0.70 13.06
N ARG A 317 -0.29 0.26 12.48
CA ARG A 317 -1.44 0.95 13.12
C ARG A 317 -2.68 0.89 12.24
N MET A 318 -3.85 0.91 12.89
CA MET A 318 -5.14 0.97 12.21
C MET A 318 -6.17 1.79 12.98
N LEU A 319 -7.18 2.24 12.25
CA LEU A 319 -8.35 2.92 12.80
C LEU A 319 -9.60 2.06 12.59
N PHE A 320 -10.37 1.88 13.66
CA PHE A 320 -11.59 1.06 13.68
C PHE A 320 -12.78 1.91 14.10
N VAL A 321 -13.94 1.62 13.53
CA VAL A 321 -15.24 2.06 14.07
C VAL A 321 -15.92 0.82 14.63
N ALA A 322 -16.23 0.81 15.93
CA ALA A 322 -16.94 -0.29 16.55
C ALA A 322 -18.42 0.02 16.70
N HIS A 323 -19.27 -1.01 16.73
CA HIS A 323 -20.63 -0.85 17.22
C HIS A 323 -20.62 -0.38 18.67
N LYS A 324 -21.35 0.70 18.96
CA LYS A 324 -21.47 1.25 20.32
C LYS A 324 -21.89 0.18 21.34
N GLY A 325 -21.16 0.09 22.44
CA GLY A 325 -21.33 -0.91 23.50
C GLY A 325 -20.50 -2.19 23.28
N ARG A 326 -19.79 -2.32 22.15
CA ARG A 326 -18.90 -3.46 21.84
C ARG A 326 -17.43 -3.06 21.75
N GLU A 327 -17.08 -1.81 22.06
CA GLU A 327 -15.69 -1.33 22.03
C GLU A 327 -14.75 -2.13 22.94
N GLN A 328 -15.23 -2.56 24.12
CA GLN A 328 -14.41 -3.34 25.06
C GLN A 328 -14.06 -4.72 24.52
N GLU A 329 -14.98 -5.35 23.78
CA GLU A 329 -14.74 -6.64 23.13
C GLU A 329 -13.56 -6.54 22.16
N LEU A 330 -13.50 -5.47 21.36
CA LEU A 330 -12.37 -5.22 20.46
C LEU A 330 -11.09 -4.93 21.25
N ILE A 331 -11.14 -4.04 22.25
CA ILE A 331 -9.98 -3.71 23.09
C ILE A 331 -9.36 -4.97 23.70
N ASP A 332 -10.18 -5.87 24.24
CA ASP A 332 -9.72 -7.12 24.83
C ASP A 332 -9.06 -8.05 23.80
N ILE A 333 -9.57 -8.10 22.56
CA ILE A 333 -8.94 -8.85 21.46
C ILE A 333 -7.53 -8.31 21.20
N PHE A 334 -7.39 -7.01 20.94
CA PHE A 334 -6.10 -6.41 20.62
C PHE A 334 -5.09 -6.54 21.78
N HIS A 335 -5.53 -6.36 23.02
CA HIS A 335 -4.68 -6.58 24.20
C HIS A 335 -4.20 -8.03 24.34
N ARG A 336 -5.04 -9.04 24.03
CA ARG A 336 -4.61 -10.45 24.06
C ARG A 336 -3.50 -10.75 23.05
N TRP A 337 -3.49 -10.05 21.92
CA TRP A 337 -2.42 -10.12 20.92
C TRP A 337 -1.23 -9.20 21.22
N GLY A 338 -1.22 -8.52 22.38
CA GLY A 338 -0.12 -7.66 22.82
C GLY A 338 -0.07 -6.29 22.14
N LEU A 339 -1.17 -5.84 21.54
CA LEU A 339 -1.29 -4.58 20.82
C LEU A 339 -1.94 -3.50 21.69
N GLN A 340 -1.71 -2.23 21.37
CA GLN A 340 -2.47 -1.14 21.98
C GLN A 340 -3.89 -1.09 21.40
N ALA A 341 -4.88 -0.74 22.22
CA ALA A 341 -6.22 -0.42 21.76
C ALA A 341 -6.89 0.60 22.68
N VAL A 342 -7.31 1.73 22.11
CA VAL A 342 -7.95 2.81 22.86
C VAL A 342 -9.09 3.42 22.05
N VAL A 343 -10.18 3.81 22.74
CA VAL A 343 -11.22 4.64 22.13
C VAL A 343 -10.72 6.09 22.08
N ALA A 344 -10.29 6.51 20.89
CA ALA A 344 -9.73 7.83 20.65
C ALA A 344 -10.72 8.81 20.04
N GLY A 345 -11.87 8.35 19.54
CA GLY A 345 -12.82 9.25 18.90
C GLY A 345 -14.25 8.74 18.86
N THR A 346 -15.09 9.45 18.12
CA THR A 346 -16.50 9.11 17.92
C THR A 346 -16.98 9.60 16.55
N VAL A 347 -17.87 8.83 15.93
CA VAL A 347 -18.53 9.21 14.68
C VAL A 347 -19.56 10.30 14.97
N ILE A 348 -19.47 11.43 14.29
CA ILE A 348 -20.37 12.58 14.44
C ILE A 348 -21.21 12.82 13.19
N ALA A 349 -22.30 13.58 13.32
CA ALA A 349 -23.25 13.82 12.24
C ALA A 349 -22.73 14.87 11.24
N GLU A 350 -22.03 15.88 11.73
CA GLU A 350 -21.41 16.92 10.91
C GLU A 350 -20.29 16.30 10.06
N PRO A 351 -20.27 16.45 8.73
CA PRO A 351 -19.31 15.79 7.85
C PRO A 351 -17.91 16.44 7.88
N THR A 352 -17.32 16.48 9.07
CA THR A 352 -16.11 17.19 9.43
C THR A 352 -15.18 16.25 10.20
N VAL A 353 -13.88 16.35 9.94
CA VAL A 353 -12.83 15.78 10.78
C VAL A 353 -12.46 16.85 11.81
N ARG A 354 -12.81 16.61 13.07
CA ARG A 354 -12.46 17.47 14.21
C ARG A 354 -11.41 16.77 15.05
N ILE A 355 -10.24 17.37 15.17
CA ILE A 355 -9.13 16.87 15.97
C ILE A 355 -9.03 17.69 17.24
N LEU A 356 -9.05 17.02 18.39
CA LEU A 356 -8.87 17.61 19.71
C LEU A 356 -7.46 17.34 20.23
N PHE A 357 -6.89 18.31 20.92
CA PHE A 357 -5.63 18.16 21.65
C PHE A 357 -5.61 19.12 22.84
N GLN A 358 -5.30 18.61 24.02
CA GLN A 358 -5.26 19.34 25.29
C GLN A 358 -6.56 20.10 25.59
N GLY A 359 -7.70 19.50 25.23
CA GLY A 359 -9.04 20.06 25.43
C GLY A 359 -9.48 21.13 24.41
N GLU A 360 -8.63 21.47 23.43
CA GLU A 360 -8.91 22.47 22.40
C GLU A 360 -9.01 21.83 21.01
N VAL A 361 -9.64 22.53 20.06
CA VAL A 361 -9.70 22.10 18.65
C VAL A 361 -8.37 22.39 17.96
N ALA A 362 -7.62 21.34 17.66
CA ALA A 362 -6.33 21.41 16.97
C ALA A 362 -6.48 21.50 15.44
N ALA A 363 -7.51 20.88 14.87
CA ALA A 363 -7.84 20.97 13.46
C ALA A 363 -9.34 20.71 13.26
N GLU A 364 -9.97 21.44 12.33
CA GLU A 364 -11.36 21.20 11.95
C GLU A 364 -11.55 21.43 10.44
N ILE A 365 -11.66 20.33 9.68
CA ILE A 365 -11.69 20.35 8.22
C ILE A 365 -12.91 19.55 7.72
N PRO A 366 -13.67 20.04 6.72
CA PRO A 366 -14.70 19.23 6.06
C PRO A 366 -14.09 17.93 5.49
N ALA A 367 -14.63 16.76 5.81
CA ALA A 367 -14.00 15.47 5.49
C ALA A 367 -13.70 15.32 3.98
N ARG A 368 -14.62 15.76 3.12
CA ARG A 368 -14.47 15.71 1.66
C ARG A 368 -13.39 16.64 1.10
N ALA A 369 -12.95 17.64 1.86
CA ALA A 369 -11.92 18.57 1.39
C ALA A 369 -10.55 17.89 1.24
N LEU A 370 -10.29 16.86 2.05
CA LEU A 370 -9.05 16.07 2.03
C LEU A 370 -9.13 14.85 1.10
N ALA A 371 -10.29 14.18 1.03
CA ALA A 371 -10.40 12.88 0.34
C ALA A 371 -10.97 12.91 -1.10
N GLU A 372 -12.03 13.69 -1.36
CA GLU A 372 -12.79 13.55 -2.63
C GLU A 372 -12.60 14.72 -3.59
N ASN A 373 -12.60 15.95 -3.07
CA ASN A 373 -12.59 17.17 -3.89
C ASN A 373 -11.17 17.64 -4.23
N THR A 374 -10.22 16.73 -4.34
CA THR A 374 -8.79 17.08 -4.40
C THR A 374 -8.38 17.65 -5.76
N PRO A 375 -7.33 18.48 -5.84
CA PRO A 375 -6.88 19.07 -7.10
C PRO A 375 -6.63 18.01 -8.17
N LEU A 376 -7.13 18.27 -9.38
CA LEU A 376 -6.92 17.43 -10.55
C LEU A 376 -6.25 18.24 -11.65
N TYR A 377 -5.23 17.65 -12.27
CA TYR A 377 -4.51 18.26 -13.36
C TYR A 377 -4.85 17.55 -14.67
N HIS A 378 -5.43 18.32 -15.58
CA HIS A 378 -5.55 17.92 -16.97
C HIS A 378 -4.35 18.47 -17.73
N ARG A 379 -3.46 17.58 -18.16
CA ARG A 379 -2.28 17.94 -18.95
C ARG A 379 -2.65 18.04 -20.42
N GLU A 380 -2.06 19.01 -21.10
CA GLU A 380 -2.11 19.08 -22.56
C GLU A 380 -1.34 17.89 -23.14
N LEU A 381 -1.99 17.09 -23.96
CA LEU A 381 -1.36 15.96 -24.64
C LEU A 381 -0.57 16.49 -25.84
N LEU A 382 0.64 15.98 -26.01
CA LEU A 382 1.43 16.26 -27.21
C LEU A 382 0.67 15.75 -28.44
N ALA A 383 0.57 16.57 -29.48
CA ALA A 383 -0.08 16.19 -30.74
C ALA A 383 0.65 15.00 -31.40
N GLU A 384 1.97 14.94 -31.23
CA GLU A 384 2.82 13.84 -31.68
C GLU A 384 3.69 13.33 -30.52
N PRO A 385 3.91 12.01 -30.42
CA PRO A 385 4.81 11.43 -29.43
C PRO A 385 6.25 11.98 -29.56
N PRO A 386 7.06 11.99 -28.49
CA PRO A 386 8.45 12.44 -28.58
C PRO A 386 9.26 11.69 -29.64
N GLU A 387 10.23 12.37 -30.26
CA GLU A 387 11.06 11.81 -31.36
C GLU A 387 11.72 10.47 -30.99
N TYR A 388 12.23 10.35 -29.75
CA TYR A 388 12.85 9.11 -29.29
C TYR A 388 11.87 7.93 -29.30
N ALA A 389 10.59 8.16 -28.97
CA ALA A 389 9.56 7.13 -28.94
C ALA A 389 9.15 6.74 -30.37
N GLN A 390 8.98 7.73 -31.26
CA GLN A 390 8.72 7.48 -32.67
C GLN A 390 9.84 6.62 -33.29
N LYS A 391 11.10 7.00 -33.06
CA LYS A 391 12.27 6.24 -33.52
C LYS A 391 12.33 4.83 -32.95
N ALA A 392 11.94 4.63 -31.69
CA ALA A 392 11.88 3.30 -31.10
C ALA A 392 10.79 2.44 -31.76
N TRP A 393 9.65 3.02 -32.14
CA TRP A 393 8.56 2.31 -32.83
C TRP A 393 8.86 1.94 -34.28
N GLU A 394 9.84 2.59 -34.90
CA GLU A 394 10.35 2.19 -36.23
C GLU A 394 11.09 0.84 -36.20
N TRP A 395 11.42 0.31 -35.01
CA TRP A 395 12.03 -0.99 -34.90
C TRP A 395 11.10 -2.08 -35.46
N THR A 396 11.65 -2.92 -36.34
CA THR A 396 10.94 -4.05 -36.96
C THR A 396 11.85 -5.27 -36.97
N GLN A 397 11.28 -6.47 -36.99
CA GLN A 397 12.09 -7.70 -37.08
C GLN A 397 13.00 -7.72 -38.32
N THR A 398 12.65 -7.01 -39.40
CA THR A 398 13.46 -6.85 -40.61
C THR A 398 14.72 -6.01 -40.41
N SER A 399 14.84 -5.24 -39.32
CA SER A 399 16.06 -4.51 -38.97
C SER A 399 17.13 -5.38 -38.32
N LEU A 400 16.80 -6.63 -37.99
CA LEU A 400 17.78 -7.58 -37.45
C LEU A 400 18.89 -7.88 -38.45
N PRO A 401 20.15 -8.06 -37.98
CA PRO A 401 21.24 -8.48 -38.85
C PRO A 401 20.94 -9.80 -39.58
N THR A 402 21.51 -9.96 -40.77
CA THR A 402 21.39 -11.21 -41.53
C THR A 402 21.98 -12.37 -40.73
N CYS A 403 21.24 -13.48 -40.69
CA CYS A 403 21.68 -14.72 -40.06
C CYS A 403 21.72 -15.87 -41.07
N THR A 404 22.40 -16.94 -40.70
CA THR A 404 22.50 -18.20 -41.43
C THR A 404 22.08 -19.34 -40.52
N ALA A 405 21.98 -20.57 -41.06
CA ALA A 405 21.74 -21.75 -40.24
C ALA A 405 22.82 -21.99 -39.16
N ALA A 406 24.02 -21.41 -39.32
CA ALA A 406 25.13 -21.58 -38.39
C ALA A 406 25.20 -20.50 -37.28
N GLY A 407 24.57 -19.34 -37.48
CA GLY A 407 24.70 -18.21 -36.56
C GLY A 407 24.33 -16.86 -37.16
N ILE A 408 24.67 -15.79 -36.46
CA ILE A 408 24.36 -14.40 -36.81
C ILE A 408 25.62 -13.54 -36.77
N GLU A 409 25.71 -12.55 -37.66
CA GLU A 409 26.77 -11.54 -37.63
C GLU A 409 26.25 -10.26 -37.00
N ILE A 410 26.86 -9.83 -35.90
CA ILE A 410 26.48 -8.62 -35.16
C ILE A 410 27.72 -7.71 -35.12
N GLN A 411 27.58 -6.48 -35.65
CA GLN A 411 28.66 -5.47 -35.66
C GLN A 411 30.00 -6.00 -36.23
N GLY A 412 29.96 -6.86 -37.25
CA GLY A 412 31.16 -7.42 -37.90
C GLY A 412 31.77 -8.63 -37.20
N GLN A 413 31.13 -9.16 -36.16
CA GLN A 413 31.55 -10.38 -35.47
C GLN A 413 30.50 -11.48 -35.64
N PHE A 414 30.95 -12.68 -36.01
CA PHE A 414 30.09 -13.85 -36.14
C PHE A 414 29.92 -14.56 -34.79
N TYR A 415 28.67 -14.87 -34.44
CA TYR A 415 28.28 -15.62 -33.25
C TYR A 415 27.49 -16.85 -33.66
N THR A 416 27.88 -18.02 -33.17
CA THR A 416 27.10 -19.25 -33.40
C THR A 416 25.80 -19.20 -32.58
N TRP A 417 24.82 -20.02 -32.95
CA TRP A 417 23.60 -20.15 -32.13
C TRP A 417 23.88 -20.65 -30.72
N SER A 418 24.95 -21.44 -30.53
CA SER A 418 25.41 -21.85 -29.20
C SER A 418 25.95 -20.66 -28.41
N ASP A 419 26.74 -19.78 -29.03
CA ASP A 419 27.25 -18.57 -28.37
C ASP A 419 26.08 -17.66 -27.96
N ILE A 420 25.14 -17.40 -28.88
CA ILE A 420 23.95 -16.59 -28.60
C ILE A 420 23.11 -17.19 -27.46
N LEU A 421 22.88 -18.51 -27.47
CA LEU A 421 22.13 -19.17 -26.40
C LEU A 421 22.84 -19.02 -25.04
N LEU A 422 24.16 -19.19 -25.00
CA LEU A 422 24.92 -19.01 -23.76
C LEU A 422 24.88 -17.56 -23.28
N THR A 423 24.98 -16.58 -24.18
CA THR A 423 24.82 -15.16 -23.84
C THR A 423 23.43 -14.85 -23.30
N LEU A 424 22.37 -15.41 -23.90
CA LEU A 424 21.01 -15.23 -23.42
C LEU A 424 20.83 -15.86 -22.03
N LEU A 425 21.36 -17.06 -21.79
CA LEU A 425 21.27 -17.73 -20.49
C LEU A 425 22.08 -17.02 -19.39
N ASP A 426 23.16 -16.32 -19.77
CA ASP A 426 23.99 -15.52 -18.86
C ASP A 426 23.42 -14.11 -18.60
N THR A 427 22.44 -13.67 -19.40
CA THR A 427 21.79 -12.37 -19.22
C THR A 427 20.97 -12.37 -17.92
N PRO A 428 21.23 -11.49 -16.94
CA PRO A 428 20.58 -11.52 -15.62
C PRO A 428 19.05 -11.53 -15.64
N THR A 429 18.43 -10.88 -16.63
CA THR A 429 16.97 -10.87 -16.85
C THR A 429 16.42 -12.25 -17.24
N VAL A 430 17.15 -13.02 -18.03
CA VAL A 430 16.75 -14.37 -18.50
C VAL A 430 17.22 -15.46 -17.53
N ALA A 431 18.38 -15.26 -16.91
CA ALA A 431 19.02 -16.21 -16.01
C ALA A 431 18.10 -16.65 -14.85
N SER A 432 18.42 -17.81 -14.26
CA SER A 432 17.66 -18.36 -13.14
C SER A 432 17.57 -17.37 -11.97
N LYS A 433 16.35 -17.15 -11.47
CA LYS A 433 16.09 -16.35 -10.27
C LYS A 433 16.15 -17.16 -8.98
N HIS A 434 16.74 -18.36 -9.01
CA HIS A 434 16.87 -19.23 -7.83
C HIS A 434 17.54 -18.53 -6.63
N TRP A 435 18.55 -17.67 -6.88
CA TRP A 435 19.18 -16.89 -5.80
C TRP A 435 18.19 -16.00 -5.05
N VAL A 436 17.17 -15.46 -5.73
CA VAL A 436 16.11 -14.65 -5.14
C VAL A 436 15.20 -15.53 -4.31
N TYR A 437 14.56 -16.51 -4.94
CA TYR A 437 13.50 -17.31 -4.31
C TYR A 437 13.96 -18.18 -3.15
N ARG A 438 15.23 -18.63 -3.13
CA ARG A 438 15.76 -19.41 -2.00
C ARG A 438 15.84 -18.64 -0.68
N GLN A 439 15.75 -17.31 -0.74
CA GLN A 439 15.74 -16.43 0.44
C GLN A 439 14.33 -16.27 1.00
N TYR A 440 13.31 -16.53 0.18
CA TYR A 440 11.92 -16.46 0.57
C TYR A 440 11.45 -17.80 1.11
N ASP A 441 10.67 -17.74 2.18
CA ASP A 441 9.75 -18.82 2.47
C ASP A 441 8.73 -18.94 1.34
N HIS A 442 8.45 -20.18 1.00
CA HIS A 442 7.47 -20.55 -0.01
C HIS A 442 6.68 -21.78 0.44
N GLN A 443 6.76 -22.15 1.73
CA GLN A 443 6.19 -23.38 2.29
C GLN A 443 5.34 -23.14 3.54
N VAL A 444 5.46 -22.01 4.22
CA VAL A 444 4.57 -21.65 5.34
C VAL A 444 3.12 -21.70 4.85
N GLN A 445 2.22 -22.14 5.74
CA GLN A 445 0.84 -22.54 5.45
C GLN A 445 0.69 -23.84 4.63
N ASN A 446 1.77 -24.36 4.03
CA ASN A 446 1.84 -25.62 3.27
C ASN A 446 0.73 -25.70 2.20
N ASN A 447 0.62 -24.61 1.42
CA ASN A 447 -0.38 -24.41 0.38
C ASN A 447 0.23 -24.23 -1.02
N THR A 448 1.51 -23.85 -1.11
CA THR A 448 2.22 -23.74 -2.39
C THR A 448 2.35 -25.11 -3.04
N VAL A 449 1.80 -25.26 -4.26
CA VAL A 449 1.84 -26.50 -5.03
C VAL A 449 3.04 -26.54 -5.96
N LEU A 450 3.31 -25.42 -6.64
CA LEU A 450 4.47 -25.24 -7.51
C LEU A 450 5.42 -24.24 -6.86
N LEU A 451 6.68 -24.66 -6.67
CA LEU A 451 7.69 -23.81 -6.05
C LEU A 451 8.10 -22.69 -7.02
N PRO A 452 8.50 -21.50 -6.51
CA PRO A 452 8.93 -20.39 -7.35
C PRO A 452 10.06 -20.79 -8.31
N GLY A 453 9.97 -20.32 -9.55
CA GLY A 453 10.94 -20.65 -10.62
C GLY A 453 10.75 -22.03 -11.27
N GLY A 454 9.77 -22.83 -10.84
CA GLY A 454 9.43 -24.12 -11.45
C GLY A 454 8.30 -24.09 -12.48
N ALA A 455 7.60 -22.96 -12.62
CA ALA A 455 6.45 -22.79 -13.52
C ALA A 455 6.24 -21.33 -13.91
N ASP A 456 5.42 -21.08 -14.93
CA ASP A 456 5.08 -19.73 -15.42
C ASP A 456 4.18 -18.93 -14.46
N ALA A 457 3.48 -19.62 -13.55
CA ALA A 457 2.61 -18.98 -12.56
C ALA A 457 2.69 -19.71 -11.21
N ALA A 458 2.53 -18.95 -10.12
CA ALA A 458 2.39 -19.51 -8.79
C ALA A 458 1.04 -20.25 -8.67
N VAL A 459 1.06 -21.44 -8.08
CA VAL A 459 -0.16 -22.22 -7.81
C VAL A 459 -0.28 -22.45 -6.31
N VAL A 460 -1.30 -21.83 -5.71
CA VAL A 460 -1.60 -21.94 -4.28
C VAL A 460 -2.88 -22.75 -4.11
N ARG A 461 -2.78 -23.88 -3.39
CA ARG A 461 -3.93 -24.70 -3.01
C ARG A 461 -4.73 -23.99 -1.94
N LEU A 462 -6.02 -23.80 -2.20
CA LEU A 462 -6.96 -23.29 -1.20
C LEU A 462 -7.40 -24.47 -0.33
N ARG A 463 -7.24 -24.36 0.98
CA ARG A 463 -7.79 -25.34 1.93
C ARG A 463 -9.25 -25.03 2.19
N PRO A 464 -10.08 -26.03 2.52
CA PRO A 464 -11.40 -25.77 3.09
C PRO A 464 -11.22 -24.84 4.29
N GLN A 465 -11.88 -23.68 4.29
CA GLN A 465 -12.00 -22.90 5.50
C GLN A 465 -12.86 -23.71 6.46
N GLU A 466 -12.51 -23.73 7.75
CA GLU A 466 -13.33 -24.42 8.75
C GLU A 466 -14.77 -23.91 8.60
N GLU A 467 -15.68 -24.81 8.23
CA GLU A 467 -17.10 -24.52 8.21
C GLU A 467 -17.48 -24.18 9.65
N GLY A 468 -17.55 -22.88 9.97
CA GLY A 468 -18.26 -22.43 11.16
C GLY A 468 -19.65 -23.01 11.07
N GLU A 469 -19.93 -24.01 11.91
CA GLU A 469 -21.12 -24.84 12.02
C GLU A 469 -22.30 -24.40 11.13
N ARG A 470 -22.21 -24.65 9.82
CA ARG A 470 -23.40 -24.61 8.97
C ARG A 470 -24.08 -25.93 9.21
N GLY A 471 -25.06 -25.93 10.12
CA GLY A 471 -25.90 -27.06 10.43
C GLY A 471 -26.49 -27.68 9.17
N ASN A 472 -25.81 -28.69 8.64
CA ASN A 472 -26.33 -29.67 7.71
C ASN A 472 -25.56 -30.97 7.97
N SER A 473 -26.15 -31.78 8.84
CA SER A 473 -25.76 -33.16 9.05
C SER A 473 -25.77 -33.90 7.71
N VAL A 474 -24.59 -34.19 7.16
CA VAL A 474 -24.43 -35.20 6.11
C VAL A 474 -24.47 -36.57 6.79
N PRO A 475 -25.42 -37.47 6.46
CA PRO A 475 -25.43 -38.80 7.08
C PRO A 475 -24.25 -39.62 6.55
N PRO A 476 -23.66 -40.50 7.38
CA PRO A 476 -22.48 -41.27 6.99
C PRO A 476 -22.81 -42.20 5.80
N LEU A 477 -21.94 -42.18 4.79
CA LEU A 477 -22.00 -43.10 3.65
C LEU A 477 -21.96 -44.55 4.14
N GLY A 478 -23.09 -45.23 4.03
CA GLY A 478 -23.19 -46.67 4.22
C GLY A 478 -22.43 -47.40 3.13
N ILE A 479 -21.39 -48.13 3.53
CA ILE A 479 -20.67 -49.10 2.69
C ILE A 479 -21.68 -50.18 2.26
N ARG A 480 -22.11 -50.17 1.00
CA ARG A 480 -22.72 -51.33 0.36
C ARG A 480 -21.61 -52.19 -0.23
N GLY A 481 -21.25 -53.24 0.49
CA GLY A 481 -20.58 -54.39 -0.12
C GLY A 481 -21.54 -55.09 -1.08
N GLN A 482 -21.09 -55.37 -2.28
CA GLN A 482 -21.65 -56.41 -3.14
C GLN A 482 -20.52 -57.39 -3.46
N GLY A 483 -20.82 -58.67 -3.27
CA GLY A 483 -19.98 -59.78 -3.70
C GLY A 483 -20.23 -60.19 -5.15
#